data_AF-A0A379CI74-F1
#
_entry.id   AF-A0A379CI74-F1
#
_cell.length_a   1.000
_cell.length_b   1.000
_cell.length_c   1.000
_cell.angle_alpha   90.00
_cell.angle_beta   90.00
_cell.angle_gamma   90.00
#
_symmetry.space_group_name_H-M   'P 1'
#
loop_
_entity.id
_entity.type
_entity.pdbx_description
1 polymer ?
#
loop_
_entity_poly.entity_id
_entity_poly.type
_entity_poly.pdbx_seq_one_letter_code
_entity_poly.pdbx_strand_id
1 'polypeptide(L)'
;MNQLNFNTKKRNFKHLSEYERGEIYAMIKLGCSISSIARHLKRSRTTIYNELKRGRVEQIKNGHKVIVYYPDAGQRQYEKNRKNSKKKFKVLECIDFIKFVEKSFKERYWSLDECYGRAKSEKIFKNMVCTKTLYNYVELVILNIKILTCLRGLKDYKSLQEFT
;
A
#
# COMPACT_ATOMS: atom_id res chain seq x y z
N MET A 1 -16.40 10.34 -29.47
CA MET A 1 -17.12 9.57 -28.44
C MET A 1 -16.28 8.37 -28.04
N ASN A 2 -15.41 8.48 -27.02
CA ASN A 2 -14.58 7.35 -26.57
C ASN A 2 -15.37 6.49 -25.58
N GLN A 3 -15.83 5.32 -26.01
CA GLN A 3 -16.42 4.31 -25.12
C GLN A 3 -15.31 3.68 -24.28
N LEU A 4 -15.29 4.00 -22.97
CA LEU A 4 -14.43 3.34 -21.99
C LEU A 4 -15.01 1.96 -21.65
N ASN A 5 -14.68 0.96 -22.46
CA ASN A 5 -15.06 -0.43 -22.20
C ASN A 5 -14.20 -1.04 -21.09
N PHE A 6 -14.64 -0.92 -19.83
CA PHE A 6 -14.00 -1.59 -18.70
C PHE A 6 -14.39 -3.09 -18.69
N ASN A 7 -13.50 -3.96 -19.19
CA ASN A 7 -13.68 -5.43 -19.22
C ASN A 7 -13.44 -6.12 -17.85
N THR A 8 -13.28 -5.36 -16.77
CA THR A 8 -13.06 -5.90 -15.43
C THR A 8 -14.34 -5.88 -14.61
N LYS A 9 -14.84 -7.07 -14.24
CA LYS A 9 -15.96 -7.21 -13.30
C LYS A 9 -15.64 -6.43 -12.01
N LYS A 10 -16.58 -5.58 -11.57
CA LYS A 10 -16.45 -4.80 -10.33
C LYS A 10 -16.19 -5.75 -9.16
N ARG A 11 -15.12 -5.50 -8.39
CA ARG A 11 -14.81 -6.31 -7.20
C ARG A 11 -15.85 -6.04 -6.11
N ASN A 12 -16.60 -7.08 -5.74
CA ASN A 12 -17.60 -7.03 -4.66
C ASN A 12 -16.99 -7.13 -3.25
N PHE A 13 -15.70 -7.46 -3.16
CA PHE A 13 -15.02 -7.59 -1.87
C PHE A 13 -14.63 -6.22 -1.31
N LYS A 14 -15.26 -5.86 -0.18
CA LYS A 14 -14.90 -4.72 0.64
C LYS A 14 -14.51 -5.20 2.04
N HIS A 15 -13.55 -4.53 2.67
CA HIS A 15 -13.26 -4.77 4.08
C HIS A 15 -14.43 -4.28 4.95
N LEU A 16 -14.49 -4.75 6.20
CA LEU A 16 -15.39 -4.18 7.18
C LEU A 16 -14.95 -2.75 7.47
N SER A 17 -15.91 -1.83 7.46
CA SER A 17 -15.73 -0.47 7.94
C SER A 17 -15.74 -0.42 9.47
N GLU A 18 -15.35 0.71 10.05
CA GLU A 18 -15.46 0.95 11.50
C GLU A 18 -16.93 0.95 11.94
N TYR A 19 -17.80 1.53 11.12
CA TYR A 19 -19.25 1.53 11.34
C TYR A 19 -19.83 0.10 11.40
N GLU A 20 -19.54 -0.74 10.40
CA GLU A 20 -19.99 -2.15 10.39
C GLU A 20 -19.46 -2.92 11.62
N ARG A 21 -18.27 -2.59 12.14
CA ARG A 21 -17.76 -3.23 13.37
C ARG A 21 -18.51 -2.77 14.62
N GLY A 22 -18.91 -1.50 14.68
CA GLY A 22 -19.80 -0.97 15.72
C GLY A 22 -21.15 -1.70 15.73
N GLU A 23 -21.72 -1.94 14.54
CA GLU A 23 -22.97 -2.72 14.40
C GLU A 23 -22.80 -4.16 14.88
N ILE A 24 -21.70 -4.84 14.53
CA ILE A 24 -21.38 -6.19 15.04
C ILE A 24 -21.37 -6.19 16.57
N TYR A 25 -20.72 -5.19 17.19
CA TYR A 25 -20.65 -5.08 18.64
C TYR A 25 -22.03 -4.89 19.29
N ALA A 26 -22.84 -3.98 18.75
CA ALA A 26 -24.20 -3.75 19.23
C ALA A 26 -25.07 -5.02 19.12
N MET A 27 -25.02 -5.71 17.98
CA MET A 27 -25.79 -6.94 17.78
C MET A 27 -25.35 -8.08 18.71
N ILE A 28 -24.05 -8.19 19.02
CA ILE A 28 -23.55 -9.18 19.99
C ILE A 28 -24.01 -8.85 21.40
N LYS A 29 -24.01 -7.57 21.79
CA LYS A 29 -24.57 -7.11 23.07
C LYS A 29 -26.05 -7.44 23.19
N LEU A 30 -26.79 -7.40 22.08
CA LEU A 30 -28.20 -7.81 21.99
C LEU A 30 -28.40 -9.34 21.92
N GLY A 31 -27.34 -10.14 21.97
CA GLY A 31 -27.44 -11.61 21.92
C GLY A 31 -27.77 -12.19 20.54
N CYS A 32 -27.61 -11.43 19.46
CA CYS A 32 -27.90 -11.91 18.11
C CYS A 32 -26.93 -13.02 17.68
N SER A 33 -27.45 -14.03 16.97
CA SER A 33 -26.60 -15.07 16.39
C SER A 33 -25.71 -14.52 15.26
N ILE A 34 -24.52 -15.10 15.10
CA ILE A 34 -23.56 -14.76 14.03
C ILE A 34 -24.20 -14.87 12.64
N SER A 35 -25.10 -15.84 12.46
CA SER A 35 -25.92 -16.01 11.27
C SER A 35 -26.78 -14.80 10.96
N SER A 36 -27.39 -14.19 11.98
CA SER A 36 -28.23 -13.02 11.83
C SER A 36 -27.41 -11.79 11.47
N ILE A 37 -26.29 -11.59 12.17
CA ILE A 37 -25.32 -10.51 11.91
C ILE A 37 -24.82 -10.56 10.47
N ALA A 38 -24.44 -11.76 10.00
CA ALA A 38 -23.97 -11.96 8.62
C ALA A 38 -25.03 -11.59 7.57
N ARG A 39 -26.30 -11.97 7.78
CA ARG A 39 -27.41 -11.58 6.87
C ARG A 39 -27.67 -10.08 6.90
N HIS A 40 -27.66 -9.47 8.09
CA HIS A 40 -27.89 -8.04 8.26
C HIS A 40 -26.85 -7.20 7.51
N LEU A 41 -25.56 -7.51 7.71
CA LEU A 41 -24.44 -6.81 7.07
C LEU A 41 -24.18 -7.27 5.63
N LYS A 42 -24.94 -8.25 5.12
CA LYS A 42 -24.71 -8.90 3.81
C LYS A 42 -23.27 -9.40 3.65
N ARG A 43 -22.69 -9.93 4.73
CA ARG A 43 -21.34 -10.50 4.76
C ARG A 43 -21.41 -12.01 4.94
N SER A 44 -20.34 -12.71 4.56
CA SER A 44 -20.26 -14.15 4.85
C SER A 44 -20.13 -14.37 6.36
N ARG A 45 -20.69 -15.49 6.85
CA ARG A 45 -20.49 -15.92 8.25
C ARG A 45 -19.01 -16.00 8.62
N THR A 46 -18.17 -16.49 7.70
CA THR A 46 -16.71 -16.58 7.87
C THR A 46 -16.05 -15.22 8.09
N THR A 47 -16.56 -14.15 7.46
CA THR A 47 -16.05 -12.79 7.68
C THR A 47 -16.31 -12.35 9.11
N ILE A 48 -17.53 -12.58 9.62
CA ILE A 48 -17.90 -12.25 11.00
C ILE A 48 -17.07 -13.07 11.99
N TYR A 49 -16.92 -14.39 11.79
CA TYR A 49 -16.06 -15.22 12.66
C TYR A 49 -14.61 -14.71 12.72
N ASN A 50 -14.04 -14.35 11.57
CA ASN A 50 -12.67 -13.83 11.50
C ASN A 50 -12.53 -12.47 12.19
N GLU A 51 -13.55 -11.62 12.10
CA GLU A 51 -13.58 -10.35 12.81
C GLU A 51 -13.64 -10.56 14.33
N LEU A 52 -14.54 -11.42 14.81
CA LEU A 52 -14.65 -11.75 16.24
C LEU A 52 -13.37 -12.38 16.80
N LYS A 53 -12.71 -13.23 16.00
CA LYS A 53 -11.42 -13.80 16.36
C LYS A 53 -10.33 -12.74 16.52
N ARG A 54 -10.35 -11.68 15.71
CA ARG A 54 -9.37 -10.58 15.77
C ARG A 54 -9.62 -9.63 16.95
N GLY A 55 -10.89 -9.34 17.25
CA GLY A 55 -11.28 -8.43 18.32
C GLY A 55 -11.52 -9.09 19.68
N ARG A 56 -11.14 -10.37 19.84
CA ARG A 56 -11.26 -11.12 21.10
C ARG A 56 -10.27 -10.58 22.12
N VAL A 57 -10.79 -10.03 23.21
CA VAL A 57 -10.00 -9.51 24.34
C VAL A 57 -10.41 -10.25 25.62
N GLU A 58 -9.41 -10.68 26.38
CA GLU A 58 -9.61 -11.29 27.68
C GLU A 58 -9.76 -10.19 28.74
N GLN A 59 -10.79 -10.30 29.58
CA GLN A 59 -11.13 -9.35 30.62
C GLN A 59 -11.40 -10.11 31.90
N ILE A 60 -11.00 -9.57 33.05
CA ILE A 60 -11.38 -10.13 34.35
C ILE A 60 -12.63 -9.42 34.82
N LYS A 61 -13.72 -10.17 34.99
CA LYS A 61 -14.98 -9.68 35.58
C LYS A 61 -15.32 -10.55 36.77
N ASN A 62 -15.50 -9.92 37.94
CA ASN A 62 -15.83 -10.59 39.20
C ASN A 62 -14.89 -11.77 39.50
N GLY A 63 -13.58 -11.59 39.29
CA GLY A 63 -12.57 -12.64 39.51
C GLY A 63 -12.49 -13.71 38.42
N HIS A 64 -13.39 -13.71 37.44
CA HIS A 64 -13.40 -14.68 36.35
C HIS A 64 -12.92 -14.09 35.03
N LYS A 65 -12.19 -14.91 34.26
CA LYS A 65 -11.71 -14.55 32.93
C LYS A 65 -12.82 -14.70 31.89
N VAL A 66 -13.25 -13.59 31.32
CA VAL A 66 -14.30 -13.52 30.29
C VAL A 66 -13.70 -12.98 29.00
N ILE A 67 -14.09 -13.60 27.89
CA ILE A 67 -13.73 -13.13 26.56
C ILE A 67 -14.82 -12.21 26.04
N VAL A 68 -14.44 -10.99 25.65
CA VAL A 68 -15.33 -9.98 25.11
C VAL A 68 -14.79 -9.51 23.75
N TYR A 69 -15.69 -9.28 22.80
CA TYR A 69 -15.33 -8.66 21.53
C TYR A 69 -15.31 -7.14 21.67
N TYR A 70 -14.25 -6.48 21.19
CA TYR A 70 -14.17 -5.03 21.05
C TYR A 70 -13.82 -4.63 19.61
N PRO A 71 -14.60 -3.72 18.98
CA PRO A 71 -14.33 -3.19 17.64
C PRO A 71 -12.91 -2.63 17.49
N ASP A 72 -12.47 -1.84 18.47
CA ASP A 72 -11.17 -1.17 18.44
C ASP A 72 -10.00 -2.17 18.42
N ALA A 73 -10.15 -3.27 19.17
CA ALA A 73 -9.17 -4.35 19.16
C ALA A 73 -9.14 -5.05 17.79
N GLY A 74 -10.31 -5.31 17.21
CA GLY A 74 -10.45 -5.88 15.86
C GLY A 74 -9.81 -5.01 14.78
N GLN A 75 -10.06 -3.71 14.83
CA GLN A 75 -9.47 -2.71 13.93
C GLN A 75 -7.95 -2.66 14.08
N ARG A 76 -7.43 -2.55 15.31
CA ARG A 76 -5.98 -2.50 15.58
C ARG A 76 -5.26 -3.75 15.06
N GLN A 77 -5.84 -4.93 15.27
CA GLN A 77 -5.28 -6.18 14.75
C GLN A 77 -5.35 -6.25 13.22
N TYR A 78 -6.42 -5.76 12.60
CA TYR A 78 -6.53 -5.65 11.15
C TYR A 78 -5.43 -4.75 10.57
N GLU A 79 -5.21 -3.56 11.15
CA GLU A 79 -4.18 -2.63 10.70
C GLU A 79 -2.77 -3.20 10.83
N LYS A 80 -2.47 -3.87 11.96
CA LYS A 80 -1.19 -4.56 12.16
C LYS A 80 -0.95 -5.61 11.07
N ASN A 81 -1.96 -6.44 10.79
CA ASN A 81 -1.88 -7.44 9.72
C ASN A 81 -1.77 -6.78 8.34
N ARG A 82 -2.47 -5.66 8.11
CA ARG A 82 -2.46 -4.95 6.84
C ARG A 82 -1.11 -4.31 6.55
N LYS A 83 -0.42 -3.80 7.58
CA LYS A 83 0.97 -3.33 7.47
C LYS A 83 1.92 -4.45 7.03
N ASN A 84 1.77 -5.65 7.59
CA ASN A 84 2.60 -6.80 7.26
C ASN A 84 2.28 -7.45 5.90
N SER A 85 1.08 -7.22 5.37
CA SER A 85 0.67 -7.75 4.06
C SER A 85 1.31 -7.04 2.87
N LYS A 86 1.90 -5.85 3.07
CA LYS A 86 2.53 -5.09 1.99
C LYS A 86 3.90 -5.70 1.67
N LYS A 87 4.22 -5.77 0.37
CA LYS A 87 5.56 -6.18 -0.08
C LYS A 87 6.59 -5.16 0.42
N LYS A 88 7.65 -5.64 1.05
CA LYS A 88 8.78 -4.79 1.46
C LYS A 88 9.44 -4.18 0.21
N PHE A 89 9.96 -2.96 0.35
CA PHE A 89 10.70 -2.30 -0.72
C PHE A 89 11.97 -3.06 -1.06
N LYS A 90 12.31 -3.12 -2.35
CA LYS A 90 13.52 -3.79 -2.86
C LYS A 90 14.78 -2.93 -2.76
N VAL A 91 14.72 -1.82 -2.04
CA VAL A 91 15.81 -0.82 -2.00
C VAL A 91 17.12 -1.46 -1.54
N LEU A 92 17.08 -2.27 -0.48
CA LEU A 92 18.26 -2.95 0.05
C LEU A 92 18.82 -3.99 -0.93
N GLU A 93 17.94 -4.71 -1.64
CA GLU A 93 18.35 -5.72 -2.63
C GLU A 93 18.97 -5.10 -3.90
N CYS A 94 18.62 -3.85 -4.21
CA CYS A 94 19.01 -3.14 -5.43
C CYS A 94 19.89 -1.92 -5.11
N ILE A 95 20.60 -1.92 -3.98
CA ILE A 95 21.30 -0.73 -3.48
C ILE A 95 22.32 -0.17 -4.47
N ASP A 96 23.05 -1.03 -5.17
CA ASP A 96 24.06 -0.62 -6.16
C ASP A 96 23.42 0.09 -7.35
N PHE A 97 22.28 -0.43 -7.82
CA PHE A 97 21.49 0.21 -8.86
C PHE A 97 20.95 1.56 -8.41
N ILE A 98 20.44 1.64 -7.17
CA ILE A 98 19.92 2.90 -6.62
C ILE A 98 21.03 3.96 -6.53
N LYS A 99 22.21 3.60 -6.02
CA LYS A 99 23.38 4.51 -5.99
C LYS A 99 23.79 4.96 -7.38
N PHE A 100 23.76 4.06 -8.36
CA PHE A 100 24.04 4.40 -9.76
C PHE A 100 23.03 5.40 -10.32
N VAL A 101 21.74 5.23 -10.04
CA VAL A 101 20.70 6.16 -10.46
C VAL A 101 20.91 7.53 -9.81
N GLU A 102 21.19 7.57 -8.50
CA GLU A 102 21.44 8.84 -7.79
C GLU A 102 22.69 9.56 -8.32
N LYS A 103 23.77 8.82 -8.58
CA LYS A 103 25.01 9.37 -9.16
C LYS A 103 24.77 9.90 -10.57
N SER A 104 24.11 9.11 -11.41
CA SER A 104 23.81 9.47 -12.80
C SER A 104 22.88 10.68 -12.89
N PHE A 105 21.92 10.78 -11.98
CA PHE A 105 21.01 11.92 -11.92
C PHE A 105 21.75 13.21 -11.49
N LYS A 106 22.70 13.12 -10.56
CA LYS A 106 23.47 14.27 -10.05
C LYS A 106 24.58 14.73 -10.99
N GLU A 107 25.35 13.81 -11.56
CA GLU A 107 26.56 14.13 -12.33
C GLU A 107 26.29 14.25 -13.83
N ARG A 108 25.37 13.43 -14.36
CA ARG A 108 25.13 13.31 -15.82
C ARG A 108 23.78 13.85 -16.26
N TYR A 109 22.94 14.27 -15.31
CA TYR A 109 21.60 14.81 -15.54
C TYR A 109 20.68 13.89 -16.35
N TRP A 110 20.89 12.58 -16.24
CA TRP A 110 20.07 11.59 -16.93
C TRP A 110 18.68 11.46 -16.31
N SER A 111 17.67 11.20 -17.15
CA SER A 111 16.33 10.85 -16.67
C SER A 111 16.31 9.45 -16.02
N LEU A 112 15.30 9.17 -15.19
CA LEU A 112 15.16 7.84 -14.57
C LEU A 112 14.99 6.72 -15.60
N ASP A 113 14.27 6.99 -16.69
CA ASP A 113 14.10 6.05 -17.79
C ASP A 113 15.42 5.81 -18.54
N GLU A 114 16.24 6.84 -18.74
CA GLU A 114 17.58 6.69 -19.33
C GLU A 114 18.51 5.87 -18.44
N CYS A 115 18.51 6.13 -17.12
CA CYS A 115 19.30 5.36 -16.16
C CYS A 115 18.90 3.88 -16.19
N TYR A 116 17.60 3.59 -16.21
CA TYR A 116 17.09 2.22 -16.31
C TYR A 116 17.46 1.57 -17.66
N GLY A 117 17.25 2.29 -18.77
CA GLY A 117 17.52 1.80 -20.11
C GLY A 117 18.98 1.38 -20.29
N ARG A 118 19.92 2.24 -19.88
CA ARG A 118 21.36 1.98 -19.96
C ARG A 118 21.79 0.83 -19.05
N ALA A 119 21.34 0.83 -17.79
CA ALA A 119 21.64 -0.25 -16.87
C ALA A 119 21.15 -1.61 -17.39
N LYS A 120 20.01 -1.62 -18.10
CA LYS A 120 19.45 -2.82 -18.72
C LYS A 120 20.21 -3.26 -19.98
N SER A 121 20.57 -2.34 -20.87
CA SER A 121 21.31 -2.66 -22.10
C SER A 121 22.71 -3.18 -21.79
N GLU A 122 23.38 -2.55 -20.84
CA GLU A 122 24.76 -2.89 -20.43
C GLU A 122 24.81 -4.05 -19.41
N LYS A 123 23.65 -4.54 -18.93
CA LYS A 123 23.51 -5.62 -17.93
C LYS A 123 24.42 -5.44 -16.70
N ILE A 124 24.54 -4.19 -16.24
CA ILE A 124 25.47 -3.78 -15.18
C ILE A 124 25.09 -4.40 -13.82
N PHE A 125 23.80 -4.54 -13.54
CA PHE A 125 23.30 -4.97 -12.23
C PHE A 125 22.49 -6.26 -12.33
N LYS A 126 22.76 -7.19 -11.39
CA LYS A 126 21.99 -8.44 -11.23
C LYS A 126 20.56 -8.18 -10.74
N ASN A 127 20.40 -7.23 -9.82
CA ASN A 127 19.12 -6.84 -9.23
C ASN A 127 18.79 -5.40 -9.59
N MET A 128 17.63 -5.18 -10.19
CA MET A 128 17.19 -3.88 -10.66
C MET A 128 15.70 -3.69 -10.40
N VAL A 129 15.28 -2.45 -10.17
CA VAL A 129 13.85 -2.09 -10.08
C VAL A 129 13.37 -1.54 -11.42
N CYS A 130 12.08 -1.71 -11.74
CA CYS A 130 11.52 -1.14 -12.96
C CYS A 130 11.35 0.39 -12.84
N THR A 131 11.23 1.08 -13.97
CA THR A 131 11.06 2.55 -14.05
C THR A 131 9.91 3.05 -13.19
N LYS A 132 8.74 2.39 -13.24
CA LYS A 132 7.60 2.70 -12.37
C LYS A 132 7.94 2.65 -10.87
N THR A 133 8.79 1.71 -10.47
CA THR A 133 9.24 1.61 -9.07
C THR A 133 10.22 2.72 -8.72
N LEU A 134 11.08 3.16 -9.66
CA LEU A 134 11.93 4.34 -9.45
C LEU A 134 11.09 5.59 -9.22
N TYR A 135 10.11 5.87 -10.06
CA TYR A 135 9.19 7.01 -9.87
C TYR A 135 8.48 6.94 -8.51
N ASN A 136 7.95 5.77 -8.12
CA ASN A 136 7.38 5.58 -6.79
C ASN A 136 8.39 5.85 -5.66
N TYR A 137 9.66 5.48 -5.83
CA TYR A 137 10.69 5.75 -4.82
C TYR A 137 11.02 7.23 -4.70
N VAL A 138 10.93 8.00 -5.79
CA VAL A 138 11.08 9.46 -5.71
C VAL A 138 9.88 10.10 -5.01
N GLU A 139 8.65 9.70 -5.34
CA GLU A 139 7.44 10.18 -4.65
C GLU A 139 7.47 9.91 -3.14
N LEU A 140 8.03 8.76 -2.75
CA LEU A 140 8.20 8.37 -1.35
C LEU A 140 9.43 8.99 -0.68
N VAL A 141 10.19 9.85 -1.38
CA VAL A 141 11.44 10.49 -0.90
C VAL A 141 12.47 9.45 -0.41
N ILE A 142 12.44 8.25 -1.00
CA ILE A 142 13.39 7.18 -0.73
C ILE A 142 14.70 7.44 -1.47
N LEU A 143 14.60 8.05 -2.66
CA LEU A 143 15.74 8.52 -3.43
C LEU A 143 16.09 9.94 -2.98
N ASN A 144 17.37 10.23 -2.79
CA ASN A 144 17.85 11.57 -2.48
C ASN A 144 17.87 12.46 -3.75
N ILE A 145 16.73 12.50 -4.43
CA ILE A 145 16.45 13.25 -5.64
C ILE A 145 15.32 14.20 -5.28
N LYS A 146 15.62 15.49 -5.13
CA LYS A 146 14.57 16.51 -4.97
C LYS A 146 13.89 16.69 -6.32
N ILE A 147 12.60 16.35 -6.43
CA ILE A 147 11.75 16.79 -7.54
C ILE A 147 11.53 18.29 -7.37
N LEU A 148 12.50 19.10 -7.78
CA LEU A 148 12.25 20.51 -8.11
C LEU A 148 12.07 20.69 -9.63
N THR A 149 12.36 19.65 -10.43
CA THR A 149 12.68 19.81 -11.85
C THR A 149 11.73 19.14 -12.85
N CYS A 150 10.84 18.23 -12.45
CA CYS A 150 10.05 17.47 -13.44
C CYS A 150 8.85 18.20 -14.06
N LEU A 151 8.48 19.40 -13.59
CA LEU A 151 7.41 20.21 -14.21
C LEU A 151 7.91 21.38 -15.07
N ARG A 152 9.24 21.63 -15.14
CA ARG A 152 9.81 22.74 -15.93
C ARG A 152 10.77 22.30 -17.04
N GLY A 153 11.21 21.05 -17.06
CA GLY A 153 12.38 20.64 -17.84
C GLY A 153 12.20 20.22 -19.31
N LEU A 154 11.05 20.45 -19.97
CA LEU A 154 10.93 20.18 -21.42
C LEU A 154 11.08 21.42 -22.31
N LYS A 155 11.17 22.63 -21.74
CA LYS A 155 11.42 23.87 -22.50
C LYS A 155 12.77 24.50 -22.20
N ASP A 156 13.30 24.37 -20.99
CA ASP A 156 14.46 25.18 -20.56
C ASP A 156 15.83 24.47 -20.69
N TYR A 157 15.88 23.18 -21.03
CA TYR A 157 17.16 22.46 -21.17
C TYR A 157 17.81 22.66 -22.54
N LYS A 158 17.03 23.03 -23.58
CA LYS A 158 17.57 23.36 -24.91
C LYS A 158 18.19 24.76 -24.98
N SER A 159 17.71 25.71 -24.19
CA SER A 159 18.22 27.09 -24.19
C SER A 159 19.58 27.25 -23.50
N LEU A 160 20.03 26.25 -22.73
CA LEU A 160 21.34 26.28 -22.06
C LEU A 160 22.46 25.60 -22.87
N GLN A 161 22.16 25.00 -24.02
CA GLN A 161 23.17 24.45 -24.94
C GLN A 161 23.57 25.42 -26.07
N GLU A 162 22.93 26.59 -26.18
CA GLU A 162 23.25 27.60 -27.21
C GLU A 162 24.25 28.69 -26.72
N PHE A 163 24.81 28.55 -25.52
CA PHE A 163 25.74 29.54 -24.93
C PHE A 163 27.07 28.96 -24.42
N THR A 164 27.51 27.81 -24.93
CA THR A 164 28.93 27.39 -24.85
C THR A 164 29.43 27.08 -26.24
#